data_AF-A0A2G1WUI6-F1
#
_entry.id   AF-A0A2G1WUI6-F1
#
_cell.length_a   1.000
_cell.length_b   1.000
_cell.length_c   1.000
_cell.angle_alpha   90.00
_cell.angle_beta   90.00
_cell.angle_gamma   90.00
#
_symmetry.space_group_name_H-M   'P 1'
#
loop_
_entity.id
_entity.type
_entity.pdbx_description
1 polymer ?
#
loop_
_entity_poly.entity_id
_entity_poly.type
_entity_poly.pdbx_seq_one_letter_code
_entity_poly.pdbx_strand_id
1 'polypeptide(L)'
;MTDDASGEANRARTTTRPPEPDRRAVLRGAAATGAALVWGTSTAVGEPRSGNGAGVRAAGGFPPKGITTYGRSVDLGNGSVRTFTTETPSGEPKYHGVEFDRTALEGLPNAGELEAANHRAETDKYRAGGQATQVHFKQSLQFFVPFPAAERTPFTFLGLNWNPGGHFGGAGAWLKPHFDIHFHMLDPATVDAVDGPRLPPYDTGNGEYAPGSPQPDPDGEVTETRFDYDQLPEGYARSPEPVADQRYITDMGEHTAPADAPELPDGPGEPGDPDAFANTLIQGFIAPDESEPPRLAFVEPMITRDFLRGFEGRETYAVPQPDTYPHARRHPTEYAVRDVPSADAVAVVLRGFEET
;
A
#
# COMPACT_ATOMS: atom_id res chain seq x y z
N MET A 1 23.86 -45.29 58.33
CA MET A 1 23.60 -44.06 59.08
C MET A 1 22.24 -43.57 58.66
N THR A 2 21.26 -43.71 59.57
CA THR A 2 19.99 -42.97 59.76
C THR A 2 19.12 -42.68 58.53
N ASP A 3 17.96 -43.34 58.39
CA ASP A 3 16.61 -42.89 58.89
C ASP A 3 16.19 -41.55 58.27
N ASP A 4 14.99 -41.37 57.69
CA ASP A 4 13.69 -41.78 58.20
C ASP A 4 12.60 -41.81 57.11
N ALA A 5 11.51 -42.54 57.42
CA ALA A 5 10.33 -42.75 56.59
C ALA A 5 9.16 -41.78 56.89
N SER A 6 8.33 -41.50 55.88
CA SER A 6 6.86 -41.29 55.91
C SER A 6 6.46 -40.64 54.57
N GLY A 7 5.48 -41.07 53.77
CA GLY A 7 4.34 -41.94 54.01
C GLY A 7 3.09 -41.11 54.30
N GLU A 8 2.41 -40.59 53.26
CA GLU A 8 0.94 -40.58 53.15
C GLU A 8 0.44 -40.04 51.81
N ALA A 9 -0.69 -40.58 51.37
CA ALA A 9 -1.32 -40.37 50.08
C ALA A 9 -2.58 -39.49 50.18
N ASN A 10 -3.08 -39.09 49.01
CA ASN A 10 -4.50 -38.92 48.65
C ASN A 10 -5.07 -37.47 48.68
N ARG A 11 -5.29 -36.87 47.50
CA ARG A 11 -6.63 -36.66 46.92
C ARG A 11 -6.59 -35.83 45.63
N ALA A 12 -7.24 -36.35 44.61
CA ALA A 12 -7.61 -35.65 43.39
C ALA A 12 -8.64 -34.53 43.66
N ARG A 13 -8.55 -33.44 42.88
CA ARG A 13 -9.69 -32.59 42.52
C ARG A 13 -9.52 -32.02 41.11
N THR A 14 -10.22 -32.65 40.19
CA THR A 14 -10.74 -32.06 38.95
C THR A 14 -11.69 -30.92 39.28
N THR A 15 -11.66 -29.82 38.51
CA THR A 15 -12.77 -28.90 38.12
C THR A 15 -12.14 -27.57 37.66
N THR A 16 -12.55 -26.81 36.66
CA THR A 16 -13.52 -26.87 35.55
C THR A 16 -13.22 -25.62 34.70
N ARG A 17 -13.32 -25.76 33.38
CA ARG A 17 -13.23 -24.72 32.34
C ARG A 17 -14.33 -23.63 32.52
N PRO A 18 -14.06 -22.34 32.26
CA PRO A 18 -15.13 -21.33 32.22
C PRO A 18 -15.89 -21.39 30.88
N PRO A 19 -17.22 -21.13 30.86
CA PRO A 19 -18.04 -21.24 29.66
C PRO A 19 -18.14 -19.93 28.88
N GLU A 20 -18.34 -20.06 27.57
CA GLU A 20 -18.74 -19.02 26.62
C GLU A 20 -20.16 -18.49 26.92
N PRO A 21 -20.48 -17.23 26.60
CA PRO A 21 -21.84 -16.72 26.73
C PRO A 21 -22.65 -16.88 25.44
N ASP A 22 -23.75 -17.62 25.55
CA ASP A 22 -24.77 -17.81 24.51
C ASP A 22 -25.84 -16.70 24.56
N ARG A 23 -26.44 -16.45 23.40
CA ARG A 23 -27.39 -15.38 23.07
C ARG A 23 -28.82 -15.73 23.54
N ARG A 24 -29.54 -14.76 24.12
CA ARG A 24 -30.88 -14.26 23.67
C ARG A 24 -31.63 -13.38 24.69
N ALA A 25 -31.85 -12.13 24.26
CA ALA A 25 -33.08 -11.31 24.31
C ALA A 25 -33.87 -11.05 25.61
N VAL A 26 -33.99 -9.75 25.96
CA VAL A 26 -35.23 -9.11 26.45
C VAL A 26 -35.35 -7.69 25.86
N LEU A 27 -36.58 -7.33 25.47
CA LEU A 27 -37.00 -6.14 24.72
C LEU A 27 -37.77 -5.14 25.64
N ARG A 28 -37.72 -3.85 25.26
CA ARG A 28 -38.53 -2.67 25.70
C ARG A 28 -38.01 -1.95 26.96
N GLY A 29 -37.81 -0.64 27.01
CA GLY A 29 -37.99 0.45 26.04
C GLY A 29 -38.05 1.77 26.82
N ALA A 30 -37.39 2.82 26.34
CA ALA A 30 -37.68 4.21 26.68
C ALA A 30 -37.08 5.13 25.60
N ALA A 31 -37.94 5.95 25.00
CA ALA A 31 -37.57 6.98 24.05
C ALA A 31 -36.86 8.12 24.79
N ALA A 32 -35.71 8.54 24.28
CA ALA A 32 -35.16 9.87 24.52
C ALA A 32 -34.53 10.35 23.22
N THR A 33 -35.15 11.38 22.65
CA THR A 33 -34.68 12.11 21.48
C THR A 33 -33.38 12.81 21.84
N GLY A 34 -32.25 12.23 21.45
CA GLY A 34 -30.93 12.83 21.54
C GLY A 34 -30.25 12.65 20.19
N ALA A 35 -29.94 13.76 19.53
CA ALA A 35 -29.18 13.76 18.29
C ALA A 35 -27.78 13.21 18.57
N ALA A 36 -27.59 11.91 18.39
CA ALA A 36 -26.30 11.28 18.32
C ALA A 36 -25.80 11.43 16.88
N LEU A 37 -24.77 12.25 16.70
CA LEU A 37 -23.89 12.18 15.53
C LEU A 37 -23.32 10.76 15.52
N VAL A 38 -23.87 9.91 14.67
CA VAL A 38 -23.25 8.64 14.32
C VAL A 38 -22.04 9.00 13.47
N TRP A 39 -20.84 8.87 14.05
CA TRP A 39 -19.63 8.76 13.26
C TRP A 39 -19.77 7.47 12.45
N GLY A 40 -19.99 7.66 11.14
CA GLY A 40 -20.11 6.56 10.20
C GLY A 40 -18.78 5.82 10.12
N THR A 41 -18.89 4.51 10.11
CA THR A 41 -17.85 3.56 9.75
C THR A 41 -17.12 4.03 8.50
N SER A 42 -15.84 4.34 8.64
CA SER A 42 -14.90 4.58 7.57
C SER A 42 -14.76 3.29 6.76
N THR A 43 -15.30 3.27 5.55
CA THR A 43 -14.91 2.29 4.54
C THR A 43 -13.55 2.71 4.00
N ALA A 44 -12.54 1.84 4.05
CA ALA A 44 -11.21 2.17 3.53
C ALA A 44 -11.15 2.10 1.98
N VAL A 45 -12.24 1.63 1.35
CA VAL A 45 -12.66 2.14 0.04
C VAL A 45 -13.48 3.39 0.27
N GLY A 46 -12.88 4.55 0.05
CA GLY A 46 -13.66 5.78 0.00
C GLY A 46 -14.69 5.64 -1.12
N GLU A 47 -15.99 5.66 -0.79
CA GLU A 47 -17.00 5.96 -1.79
C GLU A 47 -16.56 7.24 -2.50
N PRO A 48 -16.34 7.22 -3.83
CA PRO A 48 -15.83 8.38 -4.52
C PRO A 48 -16.80 9.53 -4.24
N ARG A 49 -16.29 10.60 -3.62
CA ARG A 49 -17.01 11.87 -3.65
C ARG A 49 -16.96 12.36 -5.09
N SER A 50 -17.90 11.89 -5.90
CA SER A 50 -18.20 12.46 -7.19
C SER A 50 -18.68 13.89 -6.93
N GLY A 51 -17.76 14.83 -7.05
CA GLY A 51 -18.12 16.21 -7.18
C GLY A 51 -18.79 16.41 -8.52
N ASN A 52 -20.11 16.19 -8.61
CA ASN A 52 -20.97 16.93 -9.55
C ASN A 52 -21.06 18.39 -9.08
N GLY A 53 -19.90 19.02 -8.92
CA GLY A 53 -19.77 20.43 -8.65
C GLY A 53 -19.96 21.15 -9.96
N ALA A 54 -21.13 21.77 -10.13
CA ALA A 54 -21.32 22.84 -11.10
C ALA A 54 -20.08 23.75 -11.10
N GLY A 55 -19.46 23.87 -12.28
CA GLY A 55 -18.09 24.30 -12.47
C GLY A 55 -17.62 25.43 -11.58
N VAL A 56 -16.88 25.10 -10.53
CA VAL A 56 -15.77 25.95 -10.10
C VAL A 56 -14.65 25.66 -11.08
N ARG A 57 -14.63 26.39 -12.18
CA ARG A 57 -13.42 26.51 -13.00
C ARG A 57 -12.33 27.02 -12.06
N ALA A 58 -11.50 26.13 -11.54
CA ALA A 58 -10.22 26.55 -10.99
C ALA A 58 -9.56 27.37 -12.11
N ALA A 59 -9.39 28.66 -11.89
CA ALA A 59 -9.01 29.63 -12.93
C ALA A 59 -7.56 29.42 -13.46
N GLY A 60 -6.90 28.32 -13.08
CA GLY A 60 -5.63 27.88 -13.61
C GLY A 60 -5.72 26.41 -14.02
N GLY A 61 -5.09 26.05 -15.13
CA GLY A 61 -4.97 24.65 -15.57
C GLY A 61 -4.32 23.77 -14.51
N PHE A 62 -4.45 22.46 -14.69
CA PHE A 62 -3.80 21.46 -13.85
C PHE A 62 -2.77 20.68 -14.69
N PRO A 63 -1.58 20.35 -14.14
CA PRO A 63 -1.00 20.92 -12.92
C PRO A 63 -0.83 22.46 -13.01
N PRO A 64 -0.89 23.21 -11.89
CA PRO A 64 -0.84 24.67 -11.92
C PRO A 64 0.47 25.23 -12.51
N LYS A 65 0.36 25.90 -13.65
CA LYS A 65 1.50 26.56 -14.31
C LYS A 65 2.17 27.59 -13.40
N GLY A 66 3.50 27.68 -13.49
CA GLY A 66 4.31 28.66 -12.75
C GLY A 66 4.68 28.25 -11.32
N ILE A 67 4.06 27.18 -10.80
CA ILE A 67 4.37 26.63 -9.48
C ILE A 67 4.53 25.10 -9.47
N THR A 68 4.45 24.46 -10.64
CA THR A 68 4.74 23.04 -10.82
C THR A 68 6.11 22.87 -11.45
N THR A 69 6.94 22.05 -10.82
CA THR A 69 8.20 21.55 -11.36
C THR A 69 7.97 20.11 -11.81
N TYR A 70 8.45 19.74 -12.99
CA TYR A 70 8.38 18.37 -13.50
C TYR A 70 9.73 17.68 -13.29
N GLY A 71 9.67 16.39 -12.96
CA GLY A 71 10.83 15.50 -12.93
C GLY A 71 11.19 15.00 -14.32
N ARG A 72 12.09 14.02 -14.37
CA ARG A 72 12.45 13.34 -15.63
C ARG A 72 11.28 12.50 -16.14
N SER A 73 11.17 12.37 -17.46
CA SER A 73 10.27 11.41 -18.09
C SER A 73 10.93 10.04 -18.20
N VAL A 74 10.10 8.99 -18.16
CA VAL A 74 10.43 7.60 -18.48
C VAL A 74 9.50 7.10 -19.58
N ASP A 75 9.98 6.14 -20.36
CA ASP A 75 9.24 5.52 -21.47
C ASP A 75 8.34 4.43 -20.90
N LEU A 76 7.05 4.46 -21.25
CA LEU A 76 6.09 3.45 -20.84
C LEU A 76 5.07 3.24 -21.96
N GLY A 77 4.90 1.99 -22.41
CA GLY A 77 3.99 1.68 -23.52
C GLY A 77 4.32 2.50 -24.77
N ASN A 78 3.31 3.14 -25.36
CA ASN A 78 3.46 4.04 -26.52
C ASN A 78 3.64 5.52 -26.12
N GLY A 79 3.87 5.81 -24.85
CA GLY A 79 3.97 7.17 -24.32
C GLY A 79 5.04 7.29 -23.25
N SER A 80 4.87 8.29 -22.40
CA SER A 80 5.77 8.55 -21.29
C SER A 80 5.03 8.78 -19.98
N VAL A 81 5.77 8.62 -18.90
CA VAL A 81 5.34 8.95 -17.55
C VAL A 81 6.35 9.90 -16.94
N ARG A 82 5.89 10.87 -16.15
CA ARG A 82 6.77 11.79 -15.44
C ARG A 82 6.23 12.17 -14.08
N THR A 83 7.13 12.31 -13.12
CA THR A 83 6.81 12.87 -11.81
C THR A 83 6.68 14.39 -11.89
N PHE A 84 5.97 14.98 -10.95
CA PHE A 84 5.95 16.42 -10.74
C PHE A 84 5.65 16.76 -9.28
N THR A 85 6.11 17.95 -8.90
CA THR A 85 5.87 18.53 -7.57
C THR A 85 5.31 19.93 -7.76
N THR A 86 4.30 20.28 -6.97
CA THR A 86 3.71 21.63 -6.96
C THR A 86 3.75 22.20 -5.56
N GLU A 87 4.34 23.39 -5.41
CA GLU A 87 4.42 24.10 -4.13
C GLU A 87 3.86 25.52 -4.29
N THR A 88 3.32 26.14 -3.25
CA THR A 88 3.02 27.59 -3.30
C THR A 88 4.32 28.38 -3.43
N PRO A 89 4.26 29.68 -3.81
CA PRO A 89 5.43 30.55 -3.73
C PRO A 89 6.06 30.65 -2.32
N SER A 90 5.33 30.26 -1.27
CA SER A 90 5.82 30.19 0.11
C SER A 90 6.37 28.80 0.49
N GLY A 91 6.48 27.87 -0.46
CA GLY A 91 6.97 26.51 -0.25
C GLY A 91 5.95 25.55 0.38
N GLU A 92 4.65 25.87 0.40
CA GLU A 92 3.64 24.93 0.91
C GLU A 92 3.34 23.85 -0.15
N PRO A 93 3.47 22.55 0.17
CA PRO A 93 3.22 21.48 -0.78
C PRO A 93 1.75 21.41 -1.16
N LYS A 94 1.48 21.32 -2.47
CA LYS A 94 0.13 21.13 -3.04
C LYS A 94 -0.04 19.75 -3.63
N TYR A 95 0.94 19.31 -4.42
CA TYR A 95 0.88 18.03 -5.13
C TYR A 95 2.26 17.40 -5.19
N HIS A 96 2.32 16.11 -4.86
CA HIS A 96 3.28 15.18 -5.45
C HIS A 96 2.49 14.30 -6.39
N GLY A 97 2.97 14.12 -7.62
CA GLY A 97 2.15 13.50 -8.64
C GLY A 97 2.95 12.81 -9.73
N VAL A 98 2.27 11.87 -10.38
CA VAL A 98 2.73 11.24 -11.60
C VAL A 98 1.71 11.52 -12.70
N GLU A 99 2.19 11.92 -13.88
CA GLU A 99 1.38 12.14 -15.08
C GLU A 99 1.73 11.05 -16.10
N PHE A 100 0.69 10.34 -16.56
CA PHE A 100 0.75 9.34 -17.61
C PHE A 100 0.18 9.96 -18.88
N ASP A 101 0.96 9.96 -19.97
CA ASP A 101 0.38 10.17 -21.30
C ASP A 101 -0.73 9.12 -21.52
N ARG A 102 -1.84 9.47 -22.16
CA ARG A 102 -2.90 8.49 -22.46
C ARG A 102 -2.38 7.31 -23.27
N THR A 103 -1.45 7.58 -24.18
CA THR A 103 -0.78 6.54 -24.98
C THR A 103 0.18 5.68 -24.16
N ALA A 104 0.62 6.10 -22.98
CA ALA A 104 1.46 5.27 -22.10
C ALA A 104 0.70 4.06 -21.54
N LEU A 105 -0.64 4.11 -21.53
CA LEU A 105 -1.52 3.01 -21.15
C LEU A 105 -1.80 2.05 -22.31
N GLU A 106 -1.13 2.24 -23.45
CA GLU A 106 -1.24 1.44 -24.66
C GLU A 106 0.12 0.85 -25.05
N GLY A 107 0.15 -0.30 -25.73
CA GLY A 107 1.43 -0.92 -26.14
C GLY A 107 2.33 -1.35 -24.97
N LEU A 108 1.77 -1.49 -23.77
CA LEU A 108 2.49 -1.98 -22.59
C LEU A 108 2.98 -3.42 -22.80
N PRO A 109 4.20 -3.76 -22.35
CA PRO A 109 4.74 -5.11 -22.50
C PRO A 109 3.91 -6.12 -21.70
N ASN A 110 3.71 -7.29 -22.28
CA ASN A 110 3.09 -8.42 -21.58
C ASN A 110 4.12 -9.22 -20.75
N ALA A 111 3.64 -10.11 -19.89
CA ALA A 111 4.51 -10.88 -19.00
C ALA A 111 5.59 -11.70 -19.72
N GLY A 112 5.31 -12.24 -20.92
CA GLY A 112 6.29 -13.00 -21.70
C GLY A 112 7.37 -12.12 -22.33
N GLU A 113 7.02 -10.89 -22.71
CA GLU A 113 8.00 -9.89 -23.18
C GLU A 113 8.91 -9.42 -22.04
N LEU A 114 8.35 -9.24 -20.84
CA LEU A 114 9.12 -8.91 -19.65
C LEU A 114 10.05 -10.05 -19.23
N GLU A 115 9.56 -11.30 -19.23
CA GLU A 115 10.40 -12.48 -18.96
C GLU A 115 11.57 -12.57 -19.94
N ALA A 116 11.34 -12.35 -21.24
CA ALA A 116 12.41 -12.37 -22.24
C ALA A 116 13.42 -11.22 -22.07
N ALA A 117 13.00 -10.11 -21.44
CA ALA A 117 13.83 -8.96 -21.13
C ALA A 117 14.53 -9.04 -19.77
N ASN A 118 14.13 -9.99 -18.90
CA ASN A 118 14.51 -10.17 -17.50
C ASN A 118 15.98 -10.62 -17.33
N HIS A 119 16.94 -9.79 -17.75
CA HIS A 119 18.37 -10.06 -17.64
C HIS A 119 19.22 -8.79 -17.68
N ARG A 120 19.07 -7.85 -16.74
CA ARG A 120 19.86 -6.61 -16.77
C ARG A 120 20.50 -6.27 -15.43
N ALA A 121 21.71 -5.74 -15.56
CA ALA A 121 22.58 -5.31 -14.47
C ALA A 121 21.89 -4.30 -13.53
N GLU A 122 22.41 -4.21 -12.31
CA GLU A 122 22.04 -3.45 -11.09
C GLU A 122 21.63 -1.96 -11.22
N THR A 123 21.19 -1.45 -12.38
CA THR A 123 20.88 -0.01 -12.59
C THR A 123 19.76 0.27 -13.59
N ASP A 124 19.03 -0.72 -14.11
CA ASP A 124 18.06 -0.49 -15.18
C ASP A 124 16.73 0.13 -14.72
N LYS A 125 16.31 -0.06 -13.46
CA LYS A 125 15.12 0.63 -12.89
C LYS A 125 15.24 2.15 -12.86
N TYR A 126 16.46 2.69 -12.85
CA TYR A 126 16.73 4.13 -12.90
C TYR A 126 16.78 4.71 -14.32
N ARG A 127 16.69 3.88 -15.36
CA ARG A 127 16.78 4.34 -16.76
C ARG A 127 15.41 4.78 -17.29
N ALA A 128 15.38 5.20 -18.56
CA ALA A 128 14.13 5.59 -19.20
C ALA A 128 13.22 4.39 -19.48
N GLY A 129 13.76 3.22 -19.82
CA GLY A 129 12.98 2.03 -20.14
C GLY A 129 12.69 1.08 -18.97
N GLY A 130 13.09 1.44 -17.75
CA GLY A 130 12.86 0.64 -16.55
C GLY A 130 13.58 -0.71 -16.52
N GLN A 131 13.22 -1.51 -15.53
CA GLN A 131 13.72 -2.86 -15.29
C GLN A 131 12.62 -3.89 -15.40
N ALA A 132 12.77 -4.85 -16.32
CA ALA A 132 11.97 -6.06 -16.28
C ALA A 132 12.56 -6.99 -15.22
N THR A 133 11.74 -7.38 -14.25
CA THR A 133 12.16 -8.24 -13.13
C THR A 133 10.99 -9.04 -12.60
N GLN A 134 11.27 -10.07 -11.81
CA GLN A 134 10.25 -10.79 -11.05
C GLN A 134 10.13 -10.18 -9.65
N VAL A 135 8.95 -9.64 -9.33
CA VAL A 135 8.57 -9.14 -7.99
C VAL A 135 7.21 -9.71 -7.64
N HIS A 136 6.93 -9.94 -6.35
CA HIS A 136 5.71 -10.66 -5.93
C HIS A 136 5.48 -11.97 -6.71
N PHE A 137 6.56 -12.69 -7.02
CA PHE A 137 6.57 -13.93 -7.81
C PHE A 137 6.05 -13.82 -9.26
N LYS A 138 5.83 -12.61 -9.79
CA LYS A 138 5.40 -12.37 -11.18
C LYS A 138 6.24 -11.31 -11.88
N GLN A 139 6.21 -11.33 -13.22
CA GLN A 139 6.94 -10.36 -14.03
C GLN A 139 6.33 -8.96 -13.91
N SER A 140 7.20 -7.98 -13.66
CA SER A 140 6.89 -6.56 -13.54
C SER A 140 7.90 -5.73 -14.32
N LEU A 141 7.46 -4.55 -14.79
CA LEU A 141 8.35 -3.50 -15.27
C LEU A 141 8.43 -2.39 -14.22
N GLN A 142 9.59 -2.23 -13.61
CA GLN A 142 9.83 -1.32 -12.48
C GLN A 142 10.61 -0.07 -12.89
N PHE A 143 10.25 1.07 -12.30
CA PHE A 143 10.93 2.35 -12.47
C PHE A 143 11.11 3.07 -11.14
N PHE A 144 12.30 3.63 -10.90
CA PHE A 144 12.57 4.57 -9.81
C PHE A 144 12.77 5.97 -10.38
N VAL A 145 11.78 6.85 -10.21
CA VAL A 145 11.73 8.19 -10.82
C VAL A 145 11.74 9.26 -9.72
N PRO A 146 12.84 10.00 -9.50
CA PRO A 146 12.89 11.03 -8.46
C PRO A 146 11.78 12.08 -8.61
N PHE A 147 11.22 12.52 -7.49
CA PHE A 147 10.41 13.73 -7.47
C PHE A 147 11.32 14.97 -7.52
N PRO A 148 10.87 16.07 -8.15
CA PRO A 148 11.44 17.37 -7.87
C PRO A 148 11.41 17.66 -6.36
N ALA A 149 12.50 18.21 -5.84
CA ALA A 149 12.67 18.46 -4.41
C ALA A 149 11.53 19.32 -3.85
N ALA A 150 10.97 18.89 -2.72
CA ALA A 150 10.05 19.67 -1.89
C ALA A 150 10.41 19.45 -0.41
N GLU A 151 11.00 20.48 0.20
CA GLU A 151 11.61 20.36 1.52
C GLU A 151 10.58 20.04 2.62
N ARG A 152 9.31 20.39 2.44
CA ARG A 152 8.31 20.24 3.52
C ARG A 152 7.59 18.91 3.55
N THR A 153 7.87 18.03 2.59
CA THR A 153 7.26 16.69 2.50
C THR A 153 8.32 15.61 2.68
N PRO A 154 7.94 14.38 3.05
CA PRO A 154 8.90 13.28 3.13
C PRO A 154 9.22 12.64 1.77
N PHE A 155 8.44 12.92 0.72
CA PHE A 155 8.53 12.16 -0.53
C PHE A 155 9.80 12.45 -1.34
N THR A 156 10.45 11.37 -1.76
CA THR A 156 11.78 11.40 -2.41
C THR A 156 11.70 10.99 -3.88
N PHE A 157 11.05 9.86 -4.18
CA PHE A 157 10.91 9.34 -5.53
C PHE A 157 9.61 8.53 -5.70
N LEU A 158 9.23 8.33 -6.96
CA LEU A 158 8.19 7.43 -7.39
C LEU A 158 8.78 6.05 -7.70
N GLY A 159 8.35 5.02 -6.98
CA GLY A 159 8.49 3.63 -7.40
C GLY A 159 7.27 3.26 -8.24
N LEU A 160 7.43 3.00 -9.53
CA LEU A 160 6.33 2.65 -10.42
C LEU A 160 6.53 1.23 -10.95
N ASN A 161 5.54 0.38 -10.76
CA ASN A 161 5.53 -0.97 -11.31
C ASN A 161 4.37 -1.12 -12.29
N TRP A 162 4.64 -1.71 -13.45
CA TRP A 162 3.61 -2.23 -14.35
C TRP A 162 3.54 -3.74 -14.21
N ASN A 163 2.40 -4.25 -13.75
CA ASN A 163 2.15 -5.66 -13.49
C ASN A 163 1.18 -6.23 -14.55
N PRO A 164 1.64 -6.72 -15.72
CA PRO A 164 0.77 -7.11 -16.84
C PRO A 164 -0.18 -8.27 -16.55
N GLY A 165 0.14 -9.11 -15.58
CA GLY A 165 -0.71 -10.22 -15.13
C GLY A 165 -1.17 -10.08 -13.67
N GLY A 166 -1.11 -8.85 -13.13
CA GLY A 166 -1.19 -8.59 -11.70
C GLY A 166 -0.08 -9.28 -10.91
N HIS A 167 -0.27 -9.38 -9.60
CA HIS A 167 0.65 -10.10 -8.71
C HIS A 167 -0.10 -10.87 -7.62
N PHE A 168 0.63 -11.71 -6.87
CA PHE A 168 0.03 -12.44 -5.75
C PHE A 168 -0.19 -11.51 -4.54
N GLY A 169 -1.26 -11.77 -3.79
CA GLY A 169 -1.70 -10.98 -2.64
C GLY A 169 -3.22 -11.05 -2.49
N GLY A 170 -3.74 -10.80 -1.28
CA GLY A 170 -5.18 -10.81 -0.99
C GLY A 170 -5.90 -12.09 -1.45
N ALA A 171 -5.27 -13.25 -1.32
CA ALA A 171 -5.78 -14.54 -1.84
C ALA A 171 -6.22 -14.51 -3.32
N GLY A 172 -5.53 -13.73 -4.16
CA GLY A 172 -5.80 -13.62 -5.61
C GLY A 172 -6.53 -12.33 -6.02
N ALA A 173 -6.84 -11.46 -5.06
CA ALA A 173 -7.48 -10.16 -5.27
C ALA A 173 -6.81 -9.29 -6.35
N TRP A 174 -5.48 -9.29 -6.43
CA TRP A 174 -4.73 -8.35 -7.29
C TRP A 174 -4.22 -8.99 -8.59
N LEU A 175 -4.95 -9.97 -9.13
CA LEU A 175 -4.57 -10.70 -10.35
C LEU A 175 -5.03 -10.03 -11.67
N LYS A 176 -5.39 -8.74 -11.65
CA LYS A 176 -5.67 -7.95 -12.87
C LYS A 176 -4.47 -7.11 -13.29
N PRO A 177 -4.34 -6.72 -14.56
CA PRO A 177 -3.28 -5.81 -14.98
C PRO A 177 -3.42 -4.44 -14.31
N HIS A 178 -2.40 -4.02 -13.55
CA HIS A 178 -2.44 -2.79 -12.76
C HIS A 178 -1.06 -2.17 -12.60
N PHE A 179 -1.05 -0.96 -12.05
CA PHE A 179 0.14 -0.25 -11.64
C PHE A 179 0.21 -0.12 -10.13
N ASP A 180 1.41 -0.33 -9.59
CA ASP A 180 1.73 -0.02 -8.21
C ASP A 180 2.45 1.32 -8.21
N ILE A 181 1.86 2.32 -7.56
CA ILE A 181 2.31 3.72 -7.65
C ILE A 181 2.85 4.15 -6.29
N HIS A 182 4.07 3.74 -5.96
CA HIS A 182 4.70 3.99 -4.67
C HIS A 182 5.21 5.42 -4.58
N PHE A 183 4.62 6.21 -3.68
CA PHE A 183 5.18 7.48 -3.27
C PHE A 183 6.11 7.23 -2.08
N HIS A 184 7.41 7.02 -2.35
CA HIS A 184 8.38 6.69 -1.32
C HIS A 184 8.81 7.90 -0.48
N MET A 185 9.00 7.65 0.81
CA MET A 185 9.48 8.59 1.83
C MET A 185 10.94 8.36 2.22
N LEU A 186 11.50 7.20 1.87
CA LEU A 186 12.91 6.86 2.11
C LEU A 186 13.75 7.19 0.89
N ASP A 187 15.06 7.33 1.05
CA ASP A 187 15.93 7.52 -0.10
C ASP A 187 15.94 6.26 -1.00
N PRO A 188 16.17 6.41 -2.32
CA PRO A 188 16.16 5.27 -3.24
C PRO A 188 17.12 4.15 -2.85
N ALA A 189 18.29 4.44 -2.30
CA ALA A 189 19.28 3.41 -1.97
C ALA A 189 18.83 2.53 -0.80
N THR A 190 18.17 3.11 0.21
CA THR A 190 17.54 2.34 1.30
C THR A 190 16.47 1.40 0.77
N VAL A 191 15.65 1.86 -0.18
CA VAL A 191 14.59 1.03 -0.78
C VAL A 191 15.18 -0.06 -1.68
N ASP A 192 16.17 0.27 -2.51
CA ASP A 192 16.87 -0.64 -3.43
C ASP A 192 17.66 -1.75 -2.69
N ALA A 193 18.02 -1.51 -1.43
CA ALA A 193 18.67 -2.51 -0.57
C ALA A 193 17.68 -3.52 0.03
N VAL A 194 16.37 -3.33 -0.14
CA VAL A 194 15.36 -4.27 0.34
C VAL A 194 15.38 -5.52 -0.53
N ASP A 195 15.70 -6.65 0.08
CA ASP A 195 15.62 -7.97 -0.54
C ASP A 195 14.44 -8.79 0.02
N GLY A 196 13.81 -9.57 -0.87
CA GLY A 196 12.60 -10.34 -0.61
C GLY A 196 12.24 -11.28 -1.78
N PRO A 197 11.10 -11.99 -1.72
CA PRO A 197 10.19 -12.11 -0.58
C PRO A 197 10.90 -12.75 0.62
N ARG A 198 10.59 -12.30 1.83
CA ARG A 198 11.04 -12.89 3.10
C ARG A 198 10.21 -12.41 4.29
N LEU A 199 10.49 -12.97 5.47
CA LEU A 199 9.99 -12.47 6.74
C LEU A 199 10.52 -11.04 6.98
N PRO A 200 9.68 -10.07 7.38
CA PRO A 200 10.15 -8.74 7.70
C PRO A 200 11.29 -8.78 8.73
N PRO A 201 12.35 -7.96 8.59
CA PRO A 201 13.53 -7.98 9.47
C PRO A 201 13.25 -7.58 10.94
N TYR A 202 12.01 -7.19 11.24
CA TYR A 202 11.53 -6.83 12.57
C TYR A 202 10.55 -7.84 13.15
N ASP A 203 10.34 -8.98 12.48
CA ASP A 203 9.58 -10.12 12.98
C ASP A 203 10.51 -11.30 13.28
N THR A 204 10.11 -12.13 14.24
CA THR A 204 10.66 -13.46 14.46
C THR A 204 9.60 -14.48 14.07
N GLY A 205 9.96 -15.48 13.26
CA GLY A 205 9.05 -16.52 12.81
C GLY A 205 9.58 -17.93 13.10
N ASN A 206 8.94 -18.92 12.51
CA ASN A 206 9.34 -20.34 12.59
C ASN A 206 10.74 -20.65 11.98
N GLY A 207 11.27 -19.74 11.15
CA GLY A 207 12.54 -19.90 10.44
C GLY A 207 12.47 -20.78 9.19
N GLU A 208 11.27 -21.19 8.78
CA GLU A 208 11.03 -21.95 7.55
C GLU A 208 10.53 -20.97 6.48
N TYR A 209 11.33 -20.76 5.43
CA TYR A 209 10.91 -20.02 4.24
C TYR A 209 11.32 -20.84 3.02
N ALA A 210 10.37 -21.11 2.14
CA ALA A 210 10.62 -21.74 0.87
C ALA A 210 10.74 -20.66 -0.22
N PRO A 211 11.96 -20.24 -0.60
CA PRO A 211 12.12 -19.20 -1.61
C PRO A 211 11.49 -19.58 -2.95
N GLY A 212 10.91 -18.59 -3.61
CA GLY A 212 10.45 -18.69 -5.00
C GLY A 212 9.08 -19.35 -5.19
N SER A 213 8.31 -19.58 -4.13
CA SER A 213 6.92 -20.03 -4.23
C SER A 213 5.95 -18.99 -3.68
N PRO A 214 4.82 -18.70 -4.37
CA PRO A 214 3.76 -17.85 -3.83
C PRO A 214 2.81 -18.60 -2.89
N GLN A 215 3.07 -19.88 -2.59
CA GLN A 215 2.23 -20.63 -1.64
C GLN A 215 2.50 -20.13 -0.22
N PRO A 216 1.44 -19.88 0.59
CA PRO A 216 1.60 -19.58 2.00
C PRO A 216 2.41 -20.67 2.71
N ASP A 217 3.29 -20.27 3.63
CA ASP A 217 3.85 -21.20 4.60
C ASP A 217 2.75 -21.59 5.60
N PRO A 218 2.27 -22.86 5.61
CA PRO A 218 1.23 -23.27 6.55
C PRO A 218 1.64 -23.10 8.02
N ASP A 219 2.93 -23.04 8.31
CA ASP A 219 3.49 -22.89 9.65
C ASP A 219 4.05 -21.47 9.90
N GLY A 220 3.78 -20.50 9.00
CA GLY A 220 4.35 -19.15 8.95
C GLY A 220 3.98 -18.20 10.09
N GLU A 221 3.98 -18.67 11.33
CA GLU A 221 3.64 -17.91 12.52
C GLU A 221 4.71 -16.85 12.85
N VAL A 222 4.27 -15.62 13.13
CA VAL A 222 5.11 -14.58 13.73
C VAL A 222 5.04 -14.71 15.24
N THR A 223 6.14 -15.13 15.86
CA THR A 223 6.21 -15.37 17.31
C THR A 223 6.53 -14.11 18.10
N GLU A 224 7.32 -13.19 17.51
CA GLU A 224 7.63 -11.88 18.09
C GLU A 224 7.69 -10.82 16.99
N THR A 225 7.32 -9.58 17.30
CA THR A 225 7.41 -8.46 16.36
C THR A 225 7.82 -7.17 17.06
N ARG A 226 8.66 -6.38 16.39
CA ARG A 226 8.98 -4.99 16.76
C ARG A 226 8.19 -3.99 15.91
N PHE A 227 7.18 -4.44 15.17
CA PHE A 227 6.31 -3.57 14.41
C PHE A 227 5.60 -2.60 15.34
N ASP A 228 5.65 -1.32 14.98
CA ASP A 228 5.04 -0.25 15.75
C ASP A 228 3.61 -0.01 15.23
N TYR A 229 2.63 -0.54 15.97
CA TYR A 229 1.23 -0.45 15.58
C TYR A 229 0.66 0.97 15.66
N ASP A 230 1.31 1.92 16.34
CA ASP A 230 0.91 3.33 16.32
C ASP A 230 1.12 3.95 14.92
N GLN A 231 1.93 3.32 14.08
CA GLN A 231 2.12 3.70 12.68
C GLN A 231 1.15 2.97 11.72
N LEU A 232 0.35 2.01 12.19
CA LEU A 232 -0.65 1.33 11.36
C LEU A 232 -1.96 2.13 11.39
N PRO A 233 -2.44 2.65 10.25
CA PRO A 233 -3.69 3.40 10.24
C PRO A 233 -4.89 2.54 10.69
N GLU A 234 -5.90 3.19 11.28
CA GLU A 234 -7.16 2.53 11.59
C GLU A 234 -7.77 1.87 10.34
N GLY A 235 -8.22 0.63 10.49
CA GLY A 235 -8.81 -0.16 9.40
C GLY A 235 -7.80 -0.85 8.48
N TYR A 236 -6.49 -0.67 8.69
CA TYR A 236 -5.45 -1.39 7.95
C TYR A 236 -4.99 -2.63 8.71
N ALA A 237 -4.58 -3.64 7.96
CA ALA A 237 -4.06 -4.88 8.47
C ALA A 237 -2.76 -5.25 7.75
N ARG A 238 -1.86 -5.88 8.51
CA ARG A 238 -0.75 -6.62 7.95
C ARG A 238 -1.26 -7.95 7.37
N SER A 239 -0.51 -8.56 6.47
CA SER A 239 -0.85 -9.87 5.92
C SER A 239 -1.05 -10.93 7.02
N PRO A 240 -2.01 -11.87 6.87
CA PRO A 240 -2.32 -12.86 7.90
C PRO A 240 -1.24 -13.94 8.05
N GLU A 241 -1.28 -14.69 9.16
CA GLU A 241 -0.22 -15.63 9.56
C GLU A 241 0.22 -16.66 8.51
N PRO A 242 -0.62 -17.33 7.68
CA PRO A 242 -0.05 -18.28 6.73
C PRO A 242 0.81 -17.62 5.62
N VAL A 243 0.87 -16.29 5.52
CA VAL A 243 1.70 -15.57 4.52
C VAL A 243 2.74 -14.65 5.16
N ALA A 244 2.98 -14.76 6.47
CA ALA A 244 3.77 -13.77 7.20
C ALA A 244 5.29 -13.82 6.88
N ASP A 245 5.80 -14.97 6.44
CA ASP A 245 7.20 -15.21 6.09
C ASP A 245 7.60 -14.75 4.67
N GLN A 246 6.65 -14.22 3.87
CA GLN A 246 6.90 -13.81 2.47
C GLN A 246 6.45 -12.38 2.16
N ARG A 247 6.11 -11.60 3.19
CA ARG A 247 5.47 -10.29 3.01
C ARG A 247 6.42 -9.11 2.87
N TYR A 248 7.73 -9.29 3.09
CA TYR A 248 8.75 -8.27 2.85
C TYR A 248 9.30 -8.42 1.43
N ILE A 249 8.93 -7.51 0.52
CA ILE A 249 9.12 -7.67 -0.92
C ILE A 249 10.28 -6.80 -1.41
N THR A 250 11.09 -7.33 -2.33
CA THR A 250 12.21 -6.62 -2.96
C THR A 250 11.80 -5.22 -3.41
N ASP A 251 12.61 -4.22 -3.08
CA ASP A 251 12.39 -2.81 -3.42
C ASP A 251 11.13 -2.14 -2.83
N MET A 252 10.45 -2.79 -1.88
CA MET A 252 9.17 -2.29 -1.34
C MET A 252 9.12 -2.44 0.18
N GLY A 253 9.42 -3.61 0.71
CA GLY A 253 9.28 -3.93 2.13
C GLY A 253 7.93 -4.59 2.43
N GLU A 254 7.44 -4.42 3.66
CA GLU A 254 6.16 -5.01 4.07
C GLU A 254 4.99 -4.14 3.61
N HIS A 255 3.98 -4.76 2.99
CA HIS A 255 2.75 -4.09 2.60
C HIS A 255 1.65 -4.32 3.64
N THR A 256 0.87 -3.28 3.93
CA THR A 256 -0.36 -3.33 4.71
C THR A 256 -1.51 -2.82 3.86
N ALA A 257 -2.66 -3.46 3.99
CA ALA A 257 -3.82 -3.19 3.16
C ALA A 257 -5.04 -2.85 4.04
N PRO A 258 -6.03 -2.12 3.50
CA PRO A 258 -7.33 -1.99 4.14
C PRO A 258 -7.95 -3.36 4.41
N ALA A 259 -8.51 -3.58 5.59
CA ALA A 259 -9.11 -4.86 5.97
C ALA A 259 -10.47 -5.14 5.29
N ASP A 260 -11.08 -4.11 4.68
CA ASP A 260 -12.44 -4.14 4.13
C ASP A 260 -12.49 -3.80 2.63
N ALA A 261 -11.36 -3.89 1.92
CA ALA A 261 -11.36 -3.70 0.46
C ALA A 261 -12.21 -4.78 -0.23
N PRO A 262 -13.03 -4.41 -1.23
CA PRO A 262 -14.06 -5.26 -1.82
C PRO A 262 -13.47 -6.44 -2.61
N GLU A 263 -12.22 -6.33 -3.06
CA GLU A 263 -11.51 -7.44 -3.70
C GLU A 263 -10.89 -8.42 -2.71
N LEU A 264 -10.79 -8.06 -1.43
CA LEU A 264 -10.21 -8.94 -0.42
C LEU A 264 -11.23 -9.98 0.07
N PRO A 265 -10.77 -11.14 0.57
CA PRO A 265 -11.64 -12.16 1.11
C PRO A 265 -12.49 -11.66 2.29
N ASP A 266 -13.77 -12.06 2.34
CA ASP A 266 -14.66 -11.78 3.47
C ASP A 266 -14.29 -12.59 4.74
N GLY A 267 -13.49 -13.65 4.59
CA GLY A 267 -13.06 -14.49 5.69
C GLY A 267 -11.84 -15.38 5.43
N PRO A 268 -11.31 -16.04 6.48
CA PRO A 268 -10.14 -16.90 6.36
C PRO A 268 -10.36 -18.07 5.39
N GLY A 269 -9.42 -18.25 4.46
CA GLY A 269 -9.43 -19.35 3.48
C GLY A 269 -10.34 -19.13 2.27
N GLU A 270 -11.04 -18.00 2.20
CA GLU A 270 -11.80 -17.60 1.02
C GLU A 270 -10.87 -16.94 -0.03
N PRO A 271 -11.15 -17.07 -1.33
CA PRO A 271 -10.39 -16.38 -2.36
C PRO A 271 -10.74 -14.90 -2.39
N GLY A 272 -9.81 -14.06 -2.84
CA GLY A 272 -10.12 -12.69 -3.21
C GLY A 272 -10.91 -12.63 -4.52
N ASP A 273 -11.59 -11.52 -4.76
CA ASP A 273 -12.33 -11.25 -5.99
C ASP A 273 -11.58 -10.24 -6.86
N PRO A 274 -10.77 -10.68 -7.84
CA PRO A 274 -10.11 -9.76 -8.74
C PRO A 274 -11.08 -8.91 -9.56
N ASP A 275 -12.31 -9.34 -9.83
CA ASP A 275 -13.24 -8.54 -10.63
C ASP A 275 -13.70 -7.28 -9.89
N ALA A 276 -13.72 -7.32 -8.55
CA ALA A 276 -13.97 -6.16 -7.68
C ALA A 276 -12.78 -5.18 -7.59
N PHE A 277 -11.58 -5.59 -8.03
CA PHE A 277 -10.40 -4.74 -7.98
C PHE A 277 -10.38 -3.72 -9.13
N ALA A 278 -10.41 -2.43 -8.75
CA ALA A 278 -10.24 -1.29 -9.65
C ALA A 278 -9.11 -0.37 -9.18
N ASN A 279 -9.12 -0.04 -7.89
CA ASN A 279 -8.08 0.71 -7.20
C ASN A 279 -8.10 0.43 -5.69
N THR A 280 -6.93 0.35 -5.08
CA THR A 280 -6.76 0.10 -3.64
C THR A 280 -5.55 0.87 -3.15
N LEU A 281 -5.68 1.54 -2.01
CA LEU A 281 -4.57 2.27 -1.39
C LEU A 281 -3.93 1.37 -0.34
N ILE A 282 -2.65 1.06 -0.49
CA ILE A 282 -1.87 0.32 0.50
C ILE A 282 -0.75 1.21 1.06
N GLN A 283 -0.21 0.80 2.21
CA GLN A 283 0.91 1.49 2.87
C GLN A 283 2.00 0.50 3.20
N GLY A 284 3.25 0.93 3.06
CA GLY A 284 4.40 0.05 3.23
C GLY A 284 5.37 0.48 4.31
N PHE A 285 6.03 -0.52 4.88
CA PHE A 285 6.94 -0.37 6.00
C PHE A 285 8.28 -1.02 5.73
N ILE A 286 9.35 -0.25 5.95
CA ILE A 286 10.73 -0.68 5.83
C ILE A 286 11.43 -0.44 7.16
N ALA A 287 12.25 -1.39 7.60
CA ALA A 287 13.31 -1.10 8.56
C ALA A 287 14.60 -0.82 7.76
N PRO A 288 15.09 0.44 7.74
CA PRO A 288 16.28 0.81 6.96
C PRO A 288 17.53 0.03 7.37
N ASP A 289 17.60 -0.32 8.64
CA ASP A 289 18.61 -1.18 9.25
C ASP A 289 17.89 -2.17 10.17
N GLU A 290 18.38 -3.41 10.28
CA GLU A 290 17.74 -4.45 11.10
C GLU A 290 17.72 -4.09 12.61
N SER A 291 18.58 -3.17 13.04
CA SER A 291 18.58 -2.64 14.40
C SER A 291 17.61 -1.47 14.62
N GLU A 292 17.07 -0.87 13.56
CA GLU A 292 16.10 0.22 13.63
C GLU A 292 14.66 -0.31 13.72
N PRO A 293 13.71 0.45 14.31
CA PRO A 293 12.29 0.14 14.20
C PRO A 293 11.82 0.32 12.75
N PRO A 294 10.84 -0.48 12.29
CA PRO A 294 10.20 -0.22 11.01
C PRO A 294 9.53 1.14 11.01
N ARG A 295 9.50 1.77 9.84
CA ARG A 295 8.80 3.05 9.65
C ARG A 295 8.00 3.06 8.37
N LEU A 296 6.92 3.85 8.36
CA LEU A 296 6.16 4.13 7.15
C LEU A 296 7.11 4.63 6.05
N ALA A 297 7.16 3.90 4.95
CA ALA A 297 8.14 4.08 3.88
C ALA A 297 7.50 4.54 2.57
N PHE A 298 6.21 4.26 2.36
CA PHE A 298 5.46 4.75 1.21
C PHE A 298 3.95 4.70 1.42
N VAL A 299 3.24 5.44 0.56
CA VAL A 299 1.82 5.25 0.26
C VAL A 299 1.70 4.83 -1.19
N GLU A 300 0.84 3.87 -1.50
CA GLU A 300 0.78 3.23 -2.81
C GLU A 300 -0.67 3.03 -3.27
N PRO A 301 -1.17 3.86 -4.19
CA PRO A 301 -2.35 3.53 -4.96
C PRO A 301 -2.00 2.42 -5.97
N MET A 302 -2.51 1.21 -5.74
CA MET A 302 -2.59 0.19 -6.78
C MET A 302 -3.80 0.51 -7.67
N ILE A 303 -3.61 0.69 -8.97
CA ILE A 303 -4.70 1.09 -9.88
C ILE A 303 -4.67 0.26 -11.15
N THR A 304 -5.79 -0.38 -11.47
CA THR A 304 -5.93 -1.15 -12.70
C THR A 304 -5.71 -0.28 -13.94
N ARG A 305 -5.10 -0.87 -14.97
CA ARG A 305 -4.93 -0.20 -16.26
C ARG A 305 -6.26 0.22 -16.86
N ASP A 306 -7.28 -0.62 -16.73
CA ASP A 306 -8.60 -0.36 -17.30
C ASP A 306 -9.27 0.85 -16.66
N PHE A 307 -9.13 1.01 -15.33
CA PHE A 307 -9.56 2.22 -14.63
C PHE A 307 -8.87 3.46 -15.21
N LEU A 308 -7.53 3.48 -15.27
CA LEU A 308 -6.77 4.65 -15.75
C LEU A 308 -7.08 4.99 -17.21
N ARG A 309 -7.20 3.98 -18.08
CA ARG A 309 -7.38 4.18 -19.53
C ARG A 309 -8.72 4.85 -19.83
N GLY A 310 -9.78 4.42 -19.16
CA GLY A 310 -11.14 4.95 -19.32
C GLY A 310 -11.45 6.16 -18.44
N PHE A 311 -10.52 6.57 -17.57
CA PHE A 311 -10.81 7.58 -16.56
C PHE A 311 -11.11 8.94 -17.18
N GLU A 312 -12.17 9.62 -16.73
CA GLU A 312 -12.46 11.02 -17.07
C GLU A 312 -12.83 11.78 -15.79
N GLY A 313 -12.52 13.08 -15.74
CA GLY A 313 -12.87 13.91 -14.59
C GLY A 313 -11.88 13.80 -13.43
N ARG A 314 -12.39 13.60 -12.21
CA ARG A 314 -11.59 13.54 -10.99
C ARG A 314 -12.29 12.75 -9.90
N GLU A 315 -11.54 11.85 -9.29
CA GLU A 315 -11.92 11.10 -8.10
C GLU A 315 -10.90 11.39 -7.00
N THR A 316 -11.35 11.38 -5.75
CA THR A 316 -10.50 11.71 -4.60
C THR A 316 -10.86 10.79 -3.46
N TYR A 317 -9.82 10.29 -2.83
CA TYR A 317 -9.83 9.24 -1.84
C TYR A 317 -9.03 9.72 -0.63
N ALA A 318 -9.43 9.29 0.56
CA ALA A 318 -8.67 9.58 1.77
C ALA A 318 -7.34 8.81 1.75
N VAL A 319 -6.28 9.44 2.27
CA VAL A 319 -5.09 8.72 2.71
C VAL A 319 -5.25 8.51 4.22
N PRO A 320 -5.30 7.26 4.69
CA PRO A 320 -5.50 6.98 6.10
C PRO A 320 -4.25 7.37 6.88
N GLN A 321 -4.47 7.97 8.05
CA GLN A 321 -3.41 8.55 8.87
C GLN A 321 -3.10 7.58 10.02
N PRO A 322 -1.81 7.36 10.35
CA PRO A 322 -1.42 6.70 11.59
C PRO A 322 -1.67 7.60 12.81
N ASP A 323 -1.65 7.02 14.00
CA ASP A 323 -1.67 7.78 15.25
C ASP A 323 -0.37 8.60 15.41
N THR A 324 0.75 8.06 14.94
CA THR A 324 2.05 8.74 14.94
C THR A 324 2.79 8.54 13.62
N TYR A 325 3.26 9.63 13.04
CA TYR A 325 4.17 9.60 11.90
C TYR A 325 5.64 9.52 12.34
N PRO A 326 6.51 8.83 11.56
CA PRO A 326 7.94 8.72 11.89
C PRO A 326 8.75 10.00 11.64
N HIS A 327 8.11 11.11 11.25
CA HIS A 327 8.76 12.40 10.98
C HIS A 327 7.80 13.60 11.05
N ALA A 328 8.33 14.76 11.43
CA ALA A 328 7.60 16.03 11.54
C ALA A 328 7.48 16.82 10.21
N ARG A 329 7.30 16.12 9.09
CA ARG A 329 7.05 16.72 7.76
C ARG A 329 5.55 16.88 7.53
N ARG A 330 5.16 17.46 6.39
CA ARG A 330 3.75 17.50 5.98
C ARG A 330 3.34 16.24 5.23
N HIS A 331 2.18 15.71 5.57
CA HIS A 331 1.68 14.42 5.10
C HIS A 331 0.38 14.57 4.31
N PRO A 332 0.16 13.77 3.26
CA PRO A 332 -1.04 13.86 2.46
C PRO A 332 -2.22 13.26 3.23
N THR A 333 -3.35 13.95 3.19
CA THR A 333 -4.64 13.44 3.70
C THR A 333 -5.52 12.86 2.61
N GLU A 334 -5.13 13.08 1.35
CA GLU A 334 -5.91 12.69 0.16
C GLU A 334 -4.99 12.24 -0.98
N TYR A 335 -5.45 11.27 -1.77
CA TYR A 335 -4.95 11.06 -3.12
C TYR A 335 -6.08 11.24 -4.14
N ALA A 336 -5.72 11.56 -5.38
CA ALA A 336 -6.69 11.75 -6.45
C ALA A 336 -6.20 11.18 -7.77
N VAL A 337 -7.12 10.58 -8.52
CA VAL A 337 -6.95 10.33 -9.95
C VAL A 337 -7.65 11.45 -10.71
N ARG A 338 -6.96 12.03 -11.69
CA ARG A 338 -7.42 13.23 -12.38
C ARG A 338 -7.10 13.17 -13.86
N ASP A 339 -8.12 13.39 -14.67
CA ASP A 339 -7.95 13.62 -16.11
C ASP A 339 -7.31 15.00 -16.37
N VAL A 340 -6.41 15.04 -17.35
CA VAL A 340 -5.65 16.23 -17.77
C VAL A 340 -5.81 16.44 -19.28
N PRO A 341 -6.99 16.91 -19.76
CA PRO A 341 -7.26 17.03 -21.20
C PRO A 341 -6.30 17.95 -21.96
N SER A 342 -5.76 18.98 -21.28
CA SER A 342 -4.82 19.91 -21.91
C SER A 342 -3.47 19.29 -22.28
N ALA A 343 -3.16 18.11 -21.74
CA ALA A 343 -1.94 17.36 -22.00
C ALA A 343 -2.20 15.97 -22.59
N ASP A 344 -3.46 15.61 -22.88
CA ASP A 344 -3.87 14.26 -23.26
C ASP A 344 -3.30 13.20 -22.30
N ALA A 345 -3.53 13.42 -21.00
CA ALA A 345 -2.91 12.66 -19.93
C ALA A 345 -3.90 12.35 -18.79
N VAL A 346 -3.52 11.42 -17.92
CA VAL A 346 -4.16 11.16 -16.62
C VAL A 346 -3.09 11.25 -15.53
N ALA A 347 -3.43 11.82 -14.38
CA ALA A 347 -2.52 12.01 -13.27
C ALA A 347 -3.02 11.33 -12.00
N VAL A 348 -2.09 10.77 -11.23
CA VAL A 348 -2.32 10.28 -9.86
C VAL A 348 -1.51 11.16 -8.92
N VAL A 349 -2.17 11.77 -7.94
CA VAL A 349 -1.54 12.77 -7.07
C VAL A 349 -1.87 12.59 -5.60
N LEU A 350 -0.87 12.78 -4.76
CA LEU A 350 -1.02 13.08 -3.34
C LEU A 350 -1.31 14.57 -3.14
N ARG A 351 -2.19 14.90 -2.19
CA ARG A 351 -2.63 16.27 -1.91
C ARG A 351 -3.16 16.40 -0.47
N GLY A 352 -3.56 17.62 -0.11
CA GLY A 352 -4.10 17.91 1.22
C GLY A 352 -3.05 17.79 2.31
N PHE A 353 -1.87 18.37 2.09
CA PHE A 353 -0.73 18.20 2.99
C PHE A 353 -0.89 18.96 4.31
N GLU A 354 -0.93 18.25 5.43
CA GLU A 354 -1.13 18.78 6.78
C GLU A 354 0.11 18.54 7.68
N GLU A 355 0.30 19.40 8.68
CA GLU A 355 1.27 19.17 9.77
C GLU A 355 0.59 18.34 10.84
N THR A 356 1.25 17.27 11.29
CA THR A 356 0.73 16.29 12.25
C THR A 356 1.31 16.51 13.63
#